data_AF-A6G231-F1
#
_entry.id   AF-A6G231-F1
#
_cell.length_a   1.000
_cell.length_b   1.000
_cell.length_c   1.000
_cell.angle_alpha   90.00
_cell.angle_beta   90.00
_cell.angle_gamma   90.00
#
_symmetry.space_group_name_H-M   'P 1'
#
loop_
_entity.id
_entity.type
_entity.pdbx_description
1 polymer ?
#
loop_
_entity_poly.entity_id
_entity_poly.type
_entity_poly.pdbx_seq_one_letter_code
_entity_poly.pdbx_strand_id
1 'polypeptide(L)'
;MPLALAAGACAGEDLTAPELVEAHFESPTVVVLQFSEALGPVDEVDPSAHFRLGTAMVVELEDSSIHTIYYDLAHHFDDGLPGAPPPSVLSEEGFRHGFTNVVRVEAGASADELRLSLSYPLEVEVCDAIAEAEAQGIPVGLHLHYSQASRPRIEDLSGNALEDIGAWWVSGFFAEAQDGEWPLLESRLNIPCPSDPL
;
A
#
# COMPACT_ATOMS: atom_id res chain seq x y z
N MET A 1 -44.65 2.55 -44.02
CA MET A 1 -43.95 3.01 -42.82
C MET A 1 -43.14 1.83 -42.27
N PRO A 2 -41.82 1.80 -42.42
CA PRO A 2 -41.03 0.73 -41.84
C PRO A 2 -40.80 1.00 -40.35
N LEU A 3 -41.05 -0.01 -39.51
CA LEU A 3 -40.61 -0.05 -38.12
C LEU A 3 -39.08 -0.17 -38.11
N ALA A 4 -38.40 0.81 -37.54
CA ALA A 4 -37.00 0.68 -37.16
C ALA A 4 -36.93 -0.17 -35.89
N LEU A 5 -36.42 -1.39 -35.99
CA LEU A 5 -35.98 -2.17 -34.83
C LEU A 5 -34.75 -1.47 -34.24
N ALA A 6 -34.91 -0.94 -33.03
CA ALA A 6 -33.78 -0.54 -32.20
C ALA A 6 -33.01 -1.82 -31.82
N ALA A 7 -31.84 -2.00 -32.41
CA ALA A 7 -30.86 -2.96 -31.92
C ALA A 7 -30.35 -2.45 -30.58
N GLY A 8 -30.95 -2.92 -29.49
CA GLY A 8 -30.35 -2.83 -28.17
C GLY A 8 -29.06 -3.64 -28.22
N ALA A 9 -27.93 -2.95 -28.30
CA ALA A 9 -26.64 -3.57 -28.14
C ALA A 9 -26.59 -4.15 -26.72
N CYS A 10 -26.47 -5.47 -26.62
CA CYS A 10 -25.99 -6.13 -25.42
C CYS A 10 -24.55 -5.69 -25.23
N ALA A 11 -24.32 -4.52 -24.61
CA ALA A 11 -23.05 -4.27 -23.95
C ALA A 11 -22.93 -5.39 -22.90
N GLY A 12 -21.90 -6.22 -23.03
CA GLY A 12 -21.62 -7.23 -22.02
C GLY A 12 -21.50 -6.55 -20.66
N GLU A 13 -22.03 -7.20 -19.63
CA GLU A 13 -21.76 -6.79 -18.26
C GLU A 13 -20.24 -6.78 -18.09
N ASP A 14 -19.69 -5.64 -17.66
CA ASP A 14 -18.27 -5.55 -17.34
C ASP A 14 -18.06 -6.31 -16.04
N LEU A 15 -17.18 -7.31 -16.09
CA LEU A 15 -16.86 -8.18 -14.97
C LEU A 15 -15.38 -8.03 -14.56
N THR A 16 -14.69 -7.03 -15.12
CA THR A 16 -13.28 -6.77 -14.83
C THR A 16 -13.19 -6.00 -13.53
N ALA A 17 -12.36 -6.45 -12.60
CA ALA A 17 -12.11 -5.68 -11.39
C ALA A 17 -11.20 -4.48 -11.70
N PRO A 18 -11.38 -3.34 -10.99
CA PRO A 18 -10.42 -2.25 -11.10
C PRO A 18 -9.04 -2.72 -10.60
N GLU A 19 -8.00 -2.38 -11.34
CA GLU A 19 -6.61 -2.70 -11.01
C GLU A 19 -5.88 -1.43 -10.55
N LEU A 20 -5.04 -1.52 -9.51
CA LEU A 20 -4.14 -0.44 -9.12
C LEU A 20 -3.00 -0.35 -10.15
N VAL A 21 -2.91 0.76 -10.86
CA VAL A 21 -1.92 0.98 -11.93
C VAL A 21 -0.70 1.72 -11.41
N GLU A 22 -0.90 2.72 -10.56
CA GLU A 22 0.16 3.57 -10.03
C GLU A 22 -0.21 4.06 -8.63
N ALA A 23 0.81 4.27 -7.79
CA ALA A 23 0.68 4.90 -6.49
C ALA A 23 1.86 5.84 -6.27
N HIS A 24 1.60 7.05 -5.77
CA HIS A 24 2.64 8.03 -5.46
C HIS A 24 2.23 8.92 -4.29
N PHE A 25 3.21 9.54 -3.63
CA PHE A 25 2.92 10.60 -2.67
C PHE A 25 2.74 11.94 -3.39
N GLU A 26 1.60 12.59 -3.19
CA GLU A 26 1.44 14.00 -3.57
C GLU A 26 2.11 14.91 -2.52
N SER A 27 2.08 14.50 -1.26
CA SER A 27 2.78 15.11 -0.14
C SER A 27 3.11 14.03 0.89
N PRO A 28 3.98 14.27 1.89
CA PRO A 28 4.30 13.26 2.89
C PRO A 28 3.09 12.71 3.67
N THR A 29 1.94 13.39 3.68
CA THR A 29 0.70 12.93 4.34
C THR A 29 -0.38 12.44 3.38
N VAL A 30 -0.16 12.48 2.06
CA VAL A 30 -1.19 12.13 1.06
C VAL A 30 -0.60 11.21 0.00
N VAL A 31 -1.15 10.00 -0.08
CA VAL A 31 -0.87 9.04 -1.17
C VAL A 31 -2.01 9.09 -2.17
N VAL A 32 -1.67 9.18 -3.45
CA VAL A 32 -2.59 9.14 -4.57
C VAL A 32 -2.47 7.78 -5.24
N LEU A 33 -3.60 7.13 -5.47
CA LEU A 33 -3.74 5.84 -6.12
C LEU A 33 -4.49 6.00 -7.43
N GLN A 34 -3.91 5.50 -8.52
CA GLN A 34 -4.49 5.55 -9.85
C GLN A 34 -4.92 4.14 -10.27
N PHE A 35 -6.16 4.01 -10.72
CA PHE A 35 -6.75 2.73 -11.12
C PHE A 35 -6.92 2.63 -12.63
N SER A 36 -7.18 1.41 -13.11
CA SER A 36 -7.45 1.11 -14.52
C SER A 36 -8.75 1.73 -15.05
N GLU A 37 -9.67 2.08 -14.15
CA GLU A 37 -11.01 2.56 -14.47
C GLU A 37 -11.64 3.39 -13.35
N ALA A 38 -12.80 3.98 -13.65
CA ALA A 38 -13.51 4.85 -12.73
C ALA A 38 -14.13 4.07 -11.56
N LEU A 39 -13.97 4.63 -10.36
CA LEU A 39 -14.46 4.06 -9.12
C LEU A 39 -15.83 4.60 -8.72
N GLY A 40 -16.57 3.79 -7.97
CA GLY A 40 -17.77 4.19 -7.27
C GLY A 40 -17.50 5.08 -6.05
N PRO A 41 -18.55 5.53 -5.35
CA PRO A 41 -18.41 6.33 -4.12
C PRO A 41 -17.65 5.60 -3.02
N VAL A 42 -16.77 6.31 -2.32
CA VAL A 42 -15.90 5.76 -1.26
C VAL A 42 -16.15 6.37 0.13
N ASP A 43 -17.15 7.24 0.26
CA ASP A 43 -17.39 8.05 1.48
C ASP A 43 -17.65 7.22 2.74
N GLU A 44 -18.10 5.97 2.58
CA GLU A 44 -18.43 5.06 3.67
C GLU A 44 -17.34 3.99 3.92
N VAL A 45 -16.26 3.96 3.12
CA VAL A 45 -15.19 2.98 3.25
C VAL A 45 -14.36 3.29 4.49
N ASP A 46 -14.27 2.32 5.41
CA ASP A 46 -13.45 2.45 6.62
C ASP A 46 -11.96 2.29 6.26
N PRO A 47 -11.14 3.35 6.33
CA PRO A 47 -9.74 3.27 5.92
C PRO A 47 -8.96 2.25 6.75
N SER A 48 -9.25 2.14 8.05
CA SER A 48 -8.52 1.30 8.99
C SER A 48 -8.80 -0.19 8.83
N ALA A 49 -9.97 -0.52 8.29
CA ALA A 49 -10.39 -1.89 8.01
C ALA A 49 -9.91 -2.38 6.63
N HIS A 50 -9.52 -1.45 5.75
CA HIS A 50 -9.24 -1.73 4.35
C HIS A 50 -7.77 -1.52 3.96
N PHE A 51 -7.07 -0.53 4.51
CA PHE A 51 -5.75 -0.13 4.03
C PHE A 51 -4.67 -0.21 5.10
N ARG A 52 -3.46 -0.59 4.67
CA ARG A 52 -2.21 -0.46 5.44
C ARG A 52 -1.08 -0.02 4.52
N LEU A 53 -0.15 0.75 5.07
CA LEU A 53 1.13 1.05 4.44
C LEU A 53 2.23 0.30 5.17
N GLY A 54 3.13 -0.31 4.41
CA GLY A 54 4.29 -0.97 4.96
C GLY A 54 5.52 -0.74 4.11
N THR A 55 6.68 -1.08 4.67
CA THR A 55 7.85 -1.38 3.84
C THR A 55 7.99 -2.87 3.70
N ALA A 56 8.60 -3.30 2.61
CA ALA A 56 9.04 -4.68 2.53
C ALA A 56 10.44 -4.73 1.90
N MET A 57 11.26 -5.68 2.33
CA MET A 57 12.63 -5.85 1.87
C MET A 57 12.97 -7.32 1.67
N VAL A 58 13.75 -7.61 0.65
CA VAL A 58 14.21 -8.96 0.34
C VAL A 58 15.61 -9.14 0.90
N VAL A 59 15.78 -10.13 1.76
CA VAL A 59 17.06 -10.48 2.38
C VAL A 59 17.45 -11.90 2.03
N GLU A 60 18.75 -12.13 1.86
CA GLU A 60 19.33 -13.47 1.81
C GLU A 60 19.95 -13.77 3.18
N LEU A 61 19.58 -14.89 3.79
CA LEU A 61 20.12 -15.33 5.08
C LEU A 61 21.43 -16.12 4.89
N GLU A 62 22.10 -16.46 6.00
CA GLU A 62 23.39 -17.16 5.98
C GLU A 62 23.34 -18.54 5.30
N ASP A 63 22.18 -19.18 5.25
CA ASP A 63 21.94 -20.46 4.57
C ASP A 63 21.50 -20.31 3.11
N SER A 64 21.61 -19.08 2.56
CA SER A 64 21.17 -18.70 1.22
C SER A 64 19.66 -18.83 0.98
N SER A 65 18.84 -18.91 2.04
CA SER A 65 17.40 -18.74 1.89
C SER A 65 17.07 -17.27 1.60
N ILE A 66 16.14 -17.05 0.68
CA ILE A 66 15.62 -15.72 0.36
C ILE A 66 14.32 -15.53 1.13
N HIS A 67 14.21 -14.43 1.85
CA HIS A 67 12.99 -14.03 2.54
C HIS A 67 12.61 -12.60 2.20
N THR A 68 11.32 -12.34 2.19
CA THR A 68 10.78 -10.97 2.18
C THR A 68 10.32 -10.63 3.59
N ILE A 69 10.88 -9.58 4.17
CA ILE A 69 10.45 -9.05 5.47
C ILE A 69 9.54 -7.85 5.22
N TYR A 70 8.34 -7.92 5.76
CA TYR A 70 7.31 -6.90 5.74
C TYR A 70 7.29 -6.15 7.08
N TYR A 71 7.06 -4.84 7.04
CA TYR A 71 7.01 -3.97 8.21
C TYR A 71 5.86 -2.98 8.13
N ASP A 72 5.11 -2.84 9.22
CA ASP A 72 3.95 -1.96 9.29
C ASP A 72 4.41 -0.57 9.73
N LEU A 73 4.15 0.45 8.91
CA LEU A 73 4.46 1.84 9.23
C LEU A 73 3.57 2.41 10.35
N ALA A 74 2.51 1.70 10.73
CA ALA A 74 1.71 2.01 11.89
C ALA A 74 2.26 1.42 13.20
N HIS A 75 3.38 0.67 13.18
CA HIS A 75 3.93 0.03 14.37
C HIS A 75 5.33 0.50 14.78
N HIS A 76 5.53 0.58 16.09
CA HIS A 76 6.76 1.04 16.73
C HIS A 76 7.76 -0.11 16.90
N PHE A 77 9.06 0.16 16.79
CA PHE A 77 10.08 -0.72 17.35
C PHE A 77 10.55 -0.16 18.70
N ASP A 78 10.56 -1.01 19.72
CA ASP A 78 11.35 -0.76 20.93
C ASP A 78 12.82 -1.19 20.73
N ASP A 79 13.10 -2.09 19.76
CA ASP A 79 14.40 -2.78 19.64
C ASP A 79 15.19 -2.49 18.33
N GLY A 80 14.70 -1.61 17.44
CA GLY A 80 15.32 -1.29 16.14
C GLY A 80 14.96 -2.23 14.97
N LEU A 81 15.47 -1.94 13.77
CA LEU A 81 15.25 -2.76 12.56
C LEU A 81 15.84 -4.18 12.73
N PRO A 82 15.16 -5.26 12.32
CA PRO A 82 15.73 -6.60 12.30
C PRO A 82 17.03 -6.68 11.51
N GLY A 83 18.08 -7.20 12.15
CA GLY A 83 19.44 -7.25 11.62
C GLY A 83 20.35 -6.10 12.10
N ALA A 84 19.79 -5.04 12.71
CA ALA A 84 20.58 -4.05 13.43
C ALA A 84 21.08 -4.63 14.76
N PRO A 85 22.30 -4.28 15.23
CA PRO A 85 22.75 -4.65 16.55
C PRO A 85 21.78 -4.09 17.62
N PRO A 86 21.47 -4.83 18.70
CA PRO A 86 20.61 -4.32 19.75
C PRO A 86 21.21 -3.02 20.30
N PRO A 87 20.41 -1.96 20.51
CA PRO A 87 20.94 -0.67 20.94
C PRO A 87 21.52 -0.80 22.35
N SER A 88 22.81 -1.09 22.45
CA SER A 88 23.55 -1.06 23.71
C SER A 88 24.00 0.35 24.08
N VAL A 89 23.76 1.34 23.22
CA VAL A 89 24.19 2.73 23.42
C VAL A 89 23.26 3.71 22.69
N LEU A 90 22.00 3.80 23.06
CA LEU A 90 21.19 5.00 22.79
C LEU A 90 20.50 5.41 24.09
N SER A 91 21.14 6.37 24.76
CA SER A 91 20.57 7.23 25.78
C SER A 91 19.21 7.77 25.37
N GLU A 92 18.20 7.68 26.24
CA GLU A 92 17.00 8.52 26.48
C GLU A 92 16.35 9.42 25.40
N GLU A 93 16.80 9.46 24.15
CA GLU A 93 16.33 10.32 23.07
C GLU A 93 16.30 9.53 21.75
N GLY A 94 15.11 9.19 21.29
CA GLY A 94 14.88 8.73 19.92
C GLY A 94 14.14 7.40 19.77
N PHE A 95 12.96 7.30 20.39
CA PHE A 95 11.88 6.45 19.86
C PHE A 95 11.69 6.79 18.37
N ARG A 96 11.88 5.84 17.45
CA ARG A 96 11.60 6.07 16.01
C ARG A 96 10.32 5.33 15.64
N HIS A 97 9.41 6.06 14.99
CA HIS A 97 7.98 5.89 15.20
C HIS A 97 7.29 4.95 14.22
N GLY A 98 6.14 4.42 14.67
CA GLY A 98 5.07 3.96 13.81
C GLY A 98 3.76 4.58 14.26
N PHE A 99 3.34 5.65 13.60
CA PHE A 99 2.01 6.23 13.76
C PHE A 99 1.29 6.41 12.43
N THR A 100 1.90 6.03 11.31
CA THR A 100 1.44 6.32 9.96
C THR A 100 0.35 5.32 9.56
N ASN A 101 -0.89 5.67 9.87
CA ASN A 101 -2.08 4.94 9.50
C ASN A 101 -2.79 5.66 8.36
N VAL A 102 -3.46 4.92 7.50
CA VAL A 102 -4.43 5.51 6.58
C VAL A 102 -5.67 5.88 7.40
N VAL A 103 -5.95 7.18 7.51
CA VAL A 103 -7.05 7.70 8.33
C VAL A 103 -8.21 8.22 7.51
N ARG A 104 -8.01 8.38 6.20
CA ARG A 104 -9.05 8.87 5.29
C ARG A 104 -8.85 8.30 3.89
N VAL A 105 -9.97 8.00 3.25
CA VAL A 105 -10.07 7.67 1.82
C VAL A 105 -10.99 8.71 1.20
N GLU A 106 -10.56 9.34 0.11
CA GLU A 106 -11.35 10.31 -0.66
C GLU A 106 -11.23 10.00 -2.15
N ALA A 107 -12.23 10.42 -2.93
CA ALA A 107 -12.10 10.47 -4.37
C ALA A 107 -10.97 11.45 -4.77
N GLY A 108 -10.23 11.10 -5.82
CA GLY A 108 -9.15 11.91 -6.36
C GLY A 108 -9.61 13.00 -7.31
N ALA A 109 -8.66 13.59 -8.04
CA ALA A 109 -8.94 14.63 -9.01
C ALA A 109 -9.69 14.10 -10.25
N SER A 110 -9.48 12.83 -10.60
CA SER A 110 -10.19 12.09 -11.63
C SER A 110 -11.03 10.94 -11.05
N ALA A 111 -11.94 10.39 -11.87
CA ALA A 111 -12.89 9.38 -11.41
C ALA A 111 -12.25 8.02 -11.10
N ASP A 112 -11.04 7.79 -11.61
CA ASP A 112 -10.18 6.61 -11.48
C ASP A 112 -9.06 6.82 -10.46
N GLU A 113 -9.17 7.85 -9.60
CA GLU A 113 -8.16 8.19 -8.60
C GLU A 113 -8.75 8.11 -7.19
N LEU A 114 -7.98 7.60 -6.23
CA LEU A 114 -8.23 7.73 -4.79
C LEU A 114 -7.11 8.47 -4.10
N ARG A 115 -7.47 9.20 -3.05
CA ARG A 115 -6.54 9.90 -2.16
C ARG A 115 -6.63 9.31 -0.78
N LEU A 116 -5.50 8.81 -0.29
CA LEU A 116 -5.33 8.30 1.06
C LEU A 116 -4.65 9.35 1.92
N SER A 117 -5.30 9.77 3.00
CA SER A 117 -4.65 10.65 4.00
C SER A 117 -4.04 9.82 5.11
N LEU A 118 -2.83 10.20 5.51
CA LEU A 118 -2.08 9.59 6.60
C LEU A 118 -2.26 10.37 7.89
N SER A 119 -2.30 9.68 9.03
CA SER A 119 -2.37 10.33 10.36
C SER A 119 -1.15 11.21 10.65
N TYR A 120 0.01 10.80 10.14
CA TYR A 120 1.29 11.50 10.27
C TYR A 120 2.02 11.46 8.93
N PRO A 121 2.88 12.44 8.64
CA PRO A 121 3.70 12.39 7.43
C PRO A 121 4.59 11.16 7.44
N LEU A 122 4.90 10.63 6.26
CA LEU A 122 5.96 9.65 6.09
C LEU A 122 7.28 10.24 6.62
N GLU A 123 7.92 9.54 7.56
CA GLU A 123 9.16 9.99 8.16
C GLU A 123 10.31 9.93 7.15
N VAL A 124 11.20 10.92 7.17
CA VAL A 124 12.36 10.99 6.28
C VAL A 124 13.27 9.78 6.45
N GLU A 125 13.37 9.27 7.67
CA GLU A 125 14.15 8.09 8.03
C GLU A 125 13.72 6.83 7.28
N VAL A 126 12.43 6.69 6.96
CA VAL A 126 11.92 5.55 6.19
C VAL A 126 12.51 5.62 4.77
N CYS A 127 12.50 6.80 4.17
CA CYS A 127 13.03 7.01 2.84
C CYS A 127 14.55 6.91 2.78
N ASP A 128 15.26 7.43 3.79
CA ASP A 128 16.71 7.28 3.90
C ASP A 128 17.10 5.80 4.01
N ALA A 129 16.37 5.02 4.82
CA ALA A 129 16.61 3.58 4.96
C ALA A 129 16.35 2.81 3.65
N ILE A 130 15.28 3.15 2.93
CA ILE A 130 15.00 2.57 1.60
C ILE A 130 16.12 2.90 0.64
N ALA A 131 16.52 4.17 0.52
CA ALA A 131 17.60 4.60 -0.37
C ALA A 131 18.94 3.94 -0.02
N GLU A 132 19.24 3.77 1.27
CA GLU A 132 20.45 3.07 1.74
C GLU A 132 20.44 1.57 1.37
N ALA A 133 19.31 0.90 1.52
CA ALA A 133 19.15 -0.50 1.11
C ALA A 133 19.25 -0.66 -0.42
N GLU A 134 18.59 0.22 -1.20
CA GLU A 134 18.71 0.24 -2.66
C GLU A 134 20.16 0.46 -3.13
N ALA A 135 20.90 1.37 -2.47
CA ALA A 135 22.31 1.62 -2.77
C ALA A 135 23.21 0.39 -2.50
N GLN A 136 22.77 -0.51 -1.64
CA GLN A 136 23.43 -1.79 -1.36
C GLN A 136 22.94 -2.93 -2.27
N GLY A 137 21.99 -2.65 -3.19
CA GLY A 137 21.39 -3.65 -4.06
C GLY A 137 20.40 -4.58 -3.36
N ILE A 138 19.90 -4.18 -2.18
CA ILE A 138 18.86 -4.90 -1.44
C ILE A 138 17.51 -4.46 -2.04
N PRO A 139 16.70 -5.39 -2.59
CA PRO A 139 15.36 -5.05 -3.05
C PRO A 139 14.51 -4.60 -1.87
N VAL A 140 13.99 -3.38 -1.92
CA VAL A 140 13.18 -2.77 -0.87
C VAL A 140 12.14 -1.83 -1.49
N GLY A 141 11.00 -1.63 -0.81
CA GLY A 141 9.99 -0.69 -1.26
C GLY A 141 8.96 -0.32 -0.19
N LEU A 142 8.23 0.75 -0.46
CA LEU A 142 6.97 1.08 0.22
C LEU A 142 5.82 0.42 -0.52
N HIS A 143 4.91 -0.21 0.21
CA HIS A 143 3.82 -0.95 -0.39
C HIS A 143 2.50 -0.60 0.28
N LEU A 144 1.45 -0.53 -0.55
CA LEU A 144 0.08 -0.48 -0.09
C LEU A 144 -0.45 -1.90 0.05
N HIS A 145 -1.13 -2.14 1.16
CA HIS A 145 -1.96 -3.33 1.34
C HIS A 145 -3.43 -2.91 1.36
N TYR A 146 -4.25 -3.69 0.68
CA TYR A 146 -5.70 -3.53 0.62
C TYR A 146 -6.40 -4.86 0.89
N SER A 147 -7.47 -4.82 1.67
CA SER A 147 -8.35 -5.97 1.92
C SER A 147 -9.79 -5.65 1.56
N GLN A 148 -10.44 -6.49 0.78
CA GLN A 148 -11.87 -6.38 0.47
C GLN A 148 -12.78 -7.05 1.51
N ALA A 149 -12.21 -7.60 2.60
CA ALA A 149 -12.92 -8.44 3.57
C ALA A 149 -14.04 -7.71 4.32
N SER A 150 -13.89 -6.40 4.50
CA SER A 150 -14.86 -5.52 5.16
C SER A 150 -15.81 -4.86 4.15
N ARG A 151 -16.91 -4.29 4.65
CA ARG A 151 -17.87 -3.52 3.83
C ARG A 151 -18.12 -2.16 4.48
N PRO A 152 -18.37 -1.11 3.67
CA PRO A 152 -18.30 -1.11 2.20
C PRO A 152 -16.85 -1.12 1.71
N ARG A 153 -16.64 -1.75 0.54
CA ARG A 153 -15.32 -1.93 -0.09
C ARG A 153 -15.21 -1.04 -1.33
N ILE A 154 -14.03 -0.98 -1.93
CA ILE A 154 -13.81 -0.25 -3.18
C ILE A 154 -14.41 -1.05 -4.32
N GLU A 155 -15.25 -0.41 -5.12
CA GLU A 155 -15.89 -0.98 -6.31
C GLU A 155 -15.78 0.03 -7.46
N ASP A 156 -15.77 -0.47 -8.70
CA ASP A 156 -15.91 0.36 -9.90
C ASP A 156 -17.36 0.87 -10.08
N LEU A 157 -17.64 1.60 -11.16
CA LEU A 157 -18.99 2.04 -11.49
C LEU A 157 -19.94 0.91 -11.96
N SER A 158 -19.39 -0.25 -12.30
CA SER A 158 -20.11 -1.46 -12.71
C SER A 158 -20.45 -2.37 -11.52
N GLY A 159 -19.88 -2.12 -10.34
CA GLY A 159 -20.04 -2.91 -9.12
C GLY A 159 -18.99 -4.01 -8.94
N ASN A 160 -17.94 -4.07 -9.76
CA ASN A 160 -16.84 -5.00 -9.56
C ASN A 160 -15.94 -4.50 -8.43
N ALA A 161 -15.59 -5.40 -7.51
CA ALA A 161 -14.77 -5.06 -6.36
C ALA A 161 -13.29 -5.03 -6.72
N LEU A 162 -12.55 -4.07 -6.14
CA LEU A 162 -11.09 -4.12 -6.13
C LEU A 162 -10.62 -5.43 -5.48
N GLU A 163 -9.71 -6.13 -6.14
CA GLU A 163 -9.12 -7.35 -5.61
C GLU A 163 -8.18 -7.07 -4.42
N ASP A 164 -7.95 -8.10 -3.60
CA ASP A 164 -7.06 -8.02 -2.46
C ASP A 164 -5.61 -7.72 -2.87
N ILE A 165 -4.98 -6.77 -2.19
CA ILE A 165 -3.56 -6.44 -2.36
C ILE A 165 -2.86 -6.79 -1.05
N GLY A 166 -2.28 -7.97 -0.95
CA GLY A 166 -1.62 -8.41 0.28
C GLY A 166 -2.53 -8.34 1.53
N ALA A 167 -3.83 -8.67 1.38
CA ALA A 167 -4.88 -8.47 2.38
C ALA A 167 -4.63 -9.10 3.76
N TRP A 168 -3.82 -10.16 3.82
CA TRP A 168 -3.40 -10.80 5.07
C TRP A 168 -2.71 -9.79 6.01
N TRP A 169 -1.95 -8.84 5.45
CA TRP A 169 -1.25 -7.79 6.19
C TRP A 169 -2.19 -6.84 6.93
N VAL A 170 -3.34 -6.53 6.33
CA VAL A 170 -4.34 -5.62 6.89
C VAL A 170 -4.90 -6.17 8.22
N SER A 171 -4.88 -7.50 8.40
CA SER A 171 -5.61 -8.19 9.46
C SER A 171 -4.83 -8.52 10.73
N GLY A 172 -3.49 -8.36 10.82
CA GLY A 172 -2.85 -8.74 12.09
C GLY A 172 -1.34 -8.82 12.24
N PHE A 173 -0.51 -8.12 11.45
CA PHE A 173 0.95 -8.28 11.57
C PHE A 173 1.67 -6.93 11.59
N PHE A 174 2.61 -6.80 12.54
CA PHE A 174 3.45 -5.61 12.71
C PHE A 174 4.78 -5.73 11.95
N ALA A 175 5.30 -6.95 11.92
CA ALA A 175 6.45 -7.38 11.15
C ALA A 175 6.28 -8.87 10.83
N GLU A 176 6.57 -9.30 9.61
CA GLU A 176 6.51 -10.71 9.23
C GLU A 176 7.56 -11.02 8.17
N ALA A 177 8.15 -12.21 8.25
CA ALA A 177 9.02 -12.74 7.21
C ALA A 177 8.30 -13.84 6.43
N GLN A 178 8.36 -13.76 5.10
CA GLN A 178 7.83 -14.77 4.18
C GLN A 178 8.96 -15.37 3.35
N ASP A 179 8.83 -16.65 3.01
CA ASP A 179 9.79 -17.33 2.15
C ASP A 179 9.67 -16.84 0.70
N GLY A 180 10.81 -16.57 0.07
CA GLY A 180 10.90 -16.14 -1.32
C GLY A 180 10.92 -14.62 -1.50
N GLU A 181 11.11 -14.23 -2.75
CA GLU A 181 11.12 -12.83 -3.19
C GLU A 181 9.70 -12.37 -3.54
N TRP A 182 9.18 -11.40 -2.78
CA TRP A 182 7.85 -10.79 -2.94
C TRP A 182 6.70 -11.79 -3.14
N PRO A 183 6.59 -12.86 -2.33
CA PRO A 183 5.66 -13.95 -2.61
C PRO A 183 4.18 -13.52 -2.67
N LEU A 184 3.87 -12.37 -2.05
CA LEU A 184 2.52 -11.87 -1.83
C LEU A 184 2.32 -10.41 -2.29
N LEU A 185 3.31 -9.84 -2.99
CA LEU A 185 3.22 -8.49 -3.55
C LEU A 185 3.67 -8.52 -5.00
N GLU A 186 2.97 -7.78 -5.85
CA GLU A 186 3.53 -7.42 -7.14
C GLU A 186 4.63 -6.38 -6.91
N SER A 187 5.88 -6.77 -7.10
CA SER A 187 7.06 -5.90 -6.92
C SER A 187 7.03 -4.60 -7.72
N ARG A 188 6.09 -4.48 -8.69
CA ARG A 188 5.88 -3.30 -9.53
C ARG A 188 5.07 -2.18 -8.86
N LEU A 189 4.35 -2.47 -7.78
CA LEU A 189 3.54 -1.49 -7.04
C LEU A 189 4.31 -0.92 -5.84
N ASN A 190 5.59 -0.63 -6.04
CA ASN A 190 6.39 0.13 -5.07
C ASN A 190 5.98 1.61 -5.16
N ILE A 191 5.65 2.21 -4.01
CA ILE A 191 5.30 3.62 -3.91
C ILE A 191 6.59 4.42 -3.76
N PRO A 192 6.96 5.27 -4.73
CA PRO A 192 8.17 6.09 -4.60
C PRO A 192 8.06 7.02 -3.39
N CYS A 193 9.17 7.22 -2.67
CA CYS A 193 9.25 8.23 -1.62
C CYS A 193 8.88 9.64 -2.13
N PRO A 194 8.24 10.49 -1.31
CA PRO A 194 7.91 11.86 -1.69
C PRO A 194 9.17 12.65 -2.05
N SER A 195 9.09 13.49 -3.08
CA SER A 195 10.22 14.29 -3.57
C SER A 195 10.70 15.35 -2.57
N ASP A 196 9.82 15.79 -1.66
CA ASP A 196 10.10 16.76 -0.61
C ASP A 196 9.71 16.16 0.76
N PRO A 197 10.57 15.34 1.38
CA PRO A 197 10.36 14.90 2.77
C PRO A 197 10.41 16.12 3.71
N LEU A 198 9.49 16.15 4.68
CA LEU A 198 9.35 17.26 5.65
C LEU A 198 10.54 17.37 6.61
#